data_AF-A0A7W0N359-F1
#
_entry.id   AF-A0A7W0N359-F1
#
_cell.length_a   1.000
_cell.length_b   1.000
_cell.length_c   1.000
_cell.angle_alpha   90.00
_cell.angle_beta   90.00
_cell.angle_gamma   90.00
#
_symmetry.space_group_name_H-M   'P 1'
#
loop_
_entity.id
_entity.type
_entity.pdbx_description
1 polymer ?
#
loop_
_entity_poly.entity_id
_entity_poly.type
_entity_poly.pdbx_seq_one_letter_code
_entity_poly.pdbx_strand_id
1 'polypeptide(L)'
;MIEPGGEPGEAYRRADQRLRLLLFGDGTETPGRVRGEESRQQVSAELRRMRNAFQAVAFDSDEGRTDHGEPRAAGLEEELQRIASLRSRTQRMQRDAIPELVTPAEAAQALRLSVGTIYREVRHGEIRAVRLNDKKRGALRIPMSELERLLEA
;
A
#
# COMPACT_ATOMS: atom_id res chain seq x y z
N MET A 1 -16.29 17.31 -7.77
CA MET A 1 -15.51 18.53 -7.51
C MET A 1 -15.15 18.52 -6.03
N ILE A 2 -13.86 18.42 -5.71
CA ILE A 2 -13.36 18.54 -4.33
C ILE A 2 -12.54 19.82 -4.34
N GLU A 3 -12.94 20.81 -3.55
CA GLU A 3 -12.24 22.09 -3.45
C GLU A 3 -10.81 21.88 -2.89
N PRO A 4 -9.76 22.31 -3.60
CA PRO A 4 -8.40 22.24 -3.08
C PRO A 4 -8.11 23.55 -2.36
N GLY A 5 -8.47 23.64 -1.08
CA GLY A 5 -8.35 24.91 -0.35
C GLY A 5 -8.21 24.83 1.17
N GLY A 6 -7.91 23.65 1.73
CA GLY A 6 -7.55 23.56 3.15
C GLY A 6 -6.04 23.67 3.30
N GLU A 7 -5.55 24.53 4.19
CA GLU A 7 -4.12 24.56 4.54
C GLU A 7 -3.68 23.13 4.91
N PRO A 8 -2.50 22.66 4.44
CA PRO A 8 -2.06 21.28 4.67
C PRO A 8 -2.03 20.90 6.15
N GLY A 9 -1.81 21.87 7.05
CA GLY A 9 -1.91 21.69 8.50
C GLY A 9 -3.32 21.38 9.01
N GLU A 10 -4.38 21.90 8.38
CA GLU A 10 -5.78 21.60 8.74
C GLU A 10 -6.22 20.22 8.27
N ALA A 11 -5.76 19.80 7.08
CA ALA A 11 -6.00 18.45 6.58
C ALA A 11 -5.33 17.42 7.49
N TYR A 12 -4.09 17.68 7.91
CA TYR A 12 -3.37 16.84 8.86
C TYR A 12 -4.06 16.77 10.23
N ARG A 13 -4.46 17.92 10.80
CA ARG A 13 -5.19 17.95 12.09
C ARG A 13 -6.46 17.12 12.06
N ARG A 14 -7.24 17.23 10.98
CA ARG A 14 -8.45 16.41 10.77
C ARG A 14 -8.14 14.92 10.67
N ALA A 15 -7.05 14.56 9.99
CA ALA A 15 -6.61 13.17 9.88
C ALA A 15 -6.14 12.60 11.23
N ASP A 16 -5.36 13.35 12.01
CA ASP A 16 -4.90 12.93 13.36
C ASP A 16 -6.08 12.72 14.31
N GLN A 17 -7.07 13.63 14.30
CA GLN A 17 -8.25 13.52 15.13
C GLN A 17 -9.09 12.28 14.78
N ARG A 18 -9.27 11.99 13.49
CA ARG A 18 -9.95 10.76 13.03
C ARG A 18 -9.19 9.51 13.45
N LEU A 19 -7.86 9.52 13.34
CA LEU A 19 -7.02 8.40 13.74
C LEU A 19 -7.13 8.14 15.25
N ARG A 20 -7.10 9.18 16.08
CA ARG A 20 -7.31 9.06 17.53
C ARG A 20 -8.68 8.50 17.88
N LEU A 21 -9.73 8.95 17.21
CA LEU A 21 -11.09 8.44 17.42
C LEU A 21 -11.17 6.94 17.08
N LEU A 22 -10.53 6.49 15.99
CA LEU A 22 -10.49 5.06 15.64
C LEU A 22 -9.68 4.22 16.64
N LEU A 23 -8.59 4.77 17.17
CA LEU A 23 -7.69 4.04 18.08
C LEU A 23 -8.23 3.97 19.50
N PHE A 24 -8.76 5.07 20.01
CA PHE A 24 -9.15 5.19 21.42
C PHE A 24 -10.67 5.20 21.64
N GLY A 25 -11.43 5.49 20.59
CA GLY A 25 -12.87 5.69 20.70
C GLY A 25 -13.23 7.05 21.29
N ASP A 26 -14.52 7.30 21.38
CA ASP A 26 -15.13 8.44 22.09
C ASP A 26 -15.56 8.08 23.52
N GLY A 27 -15.49 6.80 23.88
CA GLY A 27 -15.94 6.29 25.17
C GLY A 27 -17.45 6.06 25.26
N THR A 28 -18.19 6.27 24.16
CA THR A 28 -19.66 6.16 24.11
C THR A 28 -20.13 5.32 22.92
N GLU A 29 -19.97 5.79 21.70
CA GLU A 29 -20.52 5.18 20.48
C GLU A 29 -19.47 4.39 19.70
N THR A 30 -18.23 4.86 19.70
CA THR A 30 -17.11 4.29 18.95
C THR A 30 -16.19 3.55 19.91
N PRO A 31 -16.19 2.20 19.92
CA PRO A 31 -15.22 1.46 20.71
C PRO A 31 -13.82 1.61 20.12
N GLY A 32 -12.85 2.05 20.92
CA GLY A 32 -11.45 2.14 20.52
C GLY A 32 -10.85 0.78 20.18
N ARG A 33 -10.02 0.73 19.14
CA ARG A 33 -9.28 -0.49 18.74
C ARG A 33 -8.18 -0.87 19.74
N VAL A 34 -7.61 0.10 20.45
CA VAL A 34 -6.54 -0.15 21.42
C VAL A 34 -7.13 -0.43 22.80
N ARG A 35 -6.90 -1.65 23.28
CA ARG A 35 -7.33 -2.13 24.60
C ARG A 35 -6.13 -2.18 25.55
N GLY A 36 -6.40 -1.90 26.83
CA GLY A 36 -5.36 -1.91 27.87
C GLY A 36 -4.60 -0.59 27.96
N GLU A 37 -4.29 -0.17 29.19
CA GLU A 37 -3.68 1.11 29.49
C GLU A 37 -2.25 1.23 28.93
N GLU A 38 -1.45 0.17 29.06
CA GLU A 38 -0.08 0.13 28.56
C GLU A 38 0.00 0.29 27.03
N SER A 39 -0.86 -0.41 26.30
CA SER A 39 -0.94 -0.28 24.84
C SER A 39 -1.43 1.11 24.41
N ARG A 40 -2.32 1.73 25.17
CA ARG A 40 -2.77 3.11 24.91
C ARG A 40 -1.64 4.12 25.09
N GLN A 41 -0.80 3.93 26.11
CA GLN A 41 0.36 4.78 26.35
C GLN A 41 1.40 4.65 25.22
N GLN A 42 1.69 3.42 24.78
CA GLN A 42 2.62 3.18 23.67
C GLN A 42 2.15 3.83 22.36
N VAL A 43 0.88 3.63 22.00
CA VAL A 43 0.29 4.21 20.78
C VAL A 43 0.26 5.75 20.88
N SER A 44 -0.06 6.30 22.05
CA SER A 44 -0.06 7.75 22.26
C SER A 44 1.34 8.37 22.15
N ALA A 45 2.37 7.67 22.66
CA ALA A 45 3.76 8.09 22.52
C ALA A 45 4.20 8.09 21.04
N GLU A 46 3.80 7.06 20.28
CA GLU A 46 4.09 6.98 18.84
C GLU A 46 3.40 8.09 18.05
N LEU A 47 2.11 8.35 18.29
CA LEU A 47 1.39 9.46 17.65
C LEU A 47 2.04 10.81 17.96
N ARG A 48 2.54 10.99 19.20
CA ARG A 48 3.28 12.21 19.57
C ARG A 48 4.59 12.33 18.81
N ARG A 49 5.35 11.24 18.66
CA ARG A 49 6.58 11.21 17.84
C ARG A 49 6.30 11.60 16.39
N MET A 50 5.29 10.99 15.76
CA MET A 50 4.90 11.28 14.39
C MET A 50 4.50 12.74 14.19
N ARG A 51 3.73 13.31 15.13
CA ARG A 51 3.34 14.72 15.08
C ARG A 51 4.53 15.66 15.20
N ASN A 52 5.46 15.37 16.12
CA ASN A 52 6.66 16.18 16.27
C ASN A 52 7.54 16.13 15.02
N ALA A 53 7.67 14.95 14.39
CA ALA A 53 8.40 14.80 13.14
C ALA A 53 7.74 15.58 11.99
N PHE A 54 6.41 15.53 11.87
CA PHE A 54 5.67 16.31 10.88
C PHE A 54 5.83 17.81 11.10
N GLN A 55 5.73 18.28 12.35
CA GLN A 55 5.94 19.68 12.70
C GLN A 55 7.36 20.14 12.38
N ALA A 56 8.39 19.36 12.70
CA ALA A 56 9.77 19.70 12.35
C ALA A 56 9.95 19.93 10.85
N VAL A 57 9.42 19.03 10.01
CA VAL A 57 9.46 19.16 8.54
C VAL A 57 8.64 20.36 8.04
N ALA A 58 7.47 20.60 8.63
CA ALA A 58 6.59 21.70 8.25
C ALA A 58 7.19 23.08 8.61
N PHE A 59 7.84 23.21 9.78
CA PHE A 59 8.45 24.47 10.22
C PHE A 59 9.84 24.71 9.62
N ASP A 60 10.62 23.66 9.32
CA ASP A 60 11.85 23.78 8.50
C ASP A 60 11.55 24.34 7.09
N SER A 61 10.31 24.21 6.63
CA SER A 61 9.86 24.76 5.35
C SER A 61 9.45 26.25 5.43
N ASP A 62 9.11 26.76 6.61
CA ASP A 62 8.64 28.14 6.82
C ASP A 62 9.74 29.08 7.36
N GLU A 63 10.72 28.59 8.11
CA GLU A 63 11.84 29.40 8.62
C GLU A 63 12.89 29.78 7.55
N GLY A 64 12.70 29.37 6.29
CA GLY A 64 13.60 29.67 5.17
C GLY A 64 13.14 30.78 4.21
N ARG A 65 12.05 31.50 4.50
CA ARG A 65 11.44 32.44 3.54
C ARG A 65 12.04 33.86 3.52
N THR A 66 13.24 34.05 4.07
CA THR A 66 14.07 35.23 3.79
C THR A 66 15.36 34.83 3.09
N ASP A 67 15.33 35.02 1.77
CA ASP A 67 16.38 35.65 0.95
C ASP A 67 17.33 34.83 0.05
N HIS A 68 17.22 33.50 -0.12
CA HIS A 68 18.00 32.81 -1.19
C HIS A 68 17.25 31.63 -1.83
N GLY A 69 16.44 31.93 -2.84
CA GLY A 69 15.45 31.02 -3.43
C GLY A 69 15.87 30.08 -4.57
N GLU A 70 17.14 29.96 -5.00
CA GLU A 70 17.41 29.28 -6.29
C GLU A 70 18.42 28.11 -6.38
N PRO A 71 19.33 27.80 -5.43
CA PRO A 71 20.25 26.67 -5.67
C PRO A 71 19.85 25.33 -5.01
N ARG A 72 18.90 25.28 -4.06
CA ARG A 72 18.55 24.03 -3.35
C ARG A 72 17.40 23.23 -3.96
N ALA A 73 16.42 23.90 -4.58
CA ALA A 73 15.29 23.23 -5.22
C ALA A 73 15.74 22.41 -6.45
N ALA A 74 16.68 22.94 -7.25
CA ALA A 74 17.23 22.25 -8.41
C ALA A 74 17.99 20.96 -8.04
N GLY A 75 18.74 20.96 -6.93
CA GLY A 75 19.44 19.77 -6.45
C GLY A 75 18.49 18.69 -5.93
N LEU A 76 17.41 19.08 -5.25
CA LEU A 76 16.36 18.17 -4.80
C LEU A 76 15.56 17.59 -5.97
N GLU A 77 15.26 18.39 -6.99
CA GLU A 77 14.64 17.89 -8.22
C GLU A 77 15.53 16.89 -8.95
N GLU A 78 16.83 17.18 -9.13
CA GLU A 78 17.78 16.24 -9.72
C GLU A 78 17.89 14.94 -8.93
N GLU A 79 17.90 15.02 -7.60
CA GLU A 79 17.99 13.85 -6.73
C GLU A 79 16.70 13.02 -6.75
N LEU A 80 15.53 13.66 -6.78
CA LEU A 80 14.24 13.01 -7.00
C LEU A 80 14.16 12.36 -8.38
N GLN A 81 14.66 13.01 -9.44
CA GLN A 81 14.71 12.47 -10.79
C GLN A 81 15.68 11.27 -10.88
N ARG A 82 16.80 11.32 -10.15
CA ARG A 82 17.75 10.20 -10.02
C ARG A 82 17.14 9.03 -9.26
N ILE A 83 16.41 9.27 -8.18
CA ILE A 83 15.69 8.24 -7.42
C ILE A 83 14.55 7.64 -8.25
N ALA A 84 13.81 8.46 -9.00
CA ALA A 84 12.72 8.02 -9.86
C ALA A 84 13.22 7.17 -11.05
N SER A 85 14.34 7.55 -11.66
CA SER A 85 14.97 6.78 -12.75
C SER A 85 15.57 5.46 -12.25
N LEU A 86 16.17 5.45 -11.05
CA LEU A 86 16.60 4.22 -10.38
C LEU A 86 15.41 3.31 -10.08
N ARG A 87 14.33 3.81 -9.46
CA ARG A 87 13.11 3.03 -9.20
C ARG A 87 12.49 2.49 -10.48
N SER A 88 12.50 3.26 -11.56
CA SER A 88 12.00 2.81 -12.87
C SER A 88 12.84 1.68 -13.45
N ARG A 89 14.17 1.71 -13.29
CA ARG A 89 15.03 0.57 -13.66
C ARG A 89 14.81 -0.64 -12.77
N THR A 90 14.74 -0.45 -11.46
CA THR A 90 14.53 -1.56 -10.51
C THR A 90 13.14 -2.19 -10.67
N GLN A 91 12.09 -1.40 -10.94
CA GLN A 91 10.75 -1.92 -11.26
C GLN A 91 10.70 -2.61 -12.63
N ARG A 92 11.45 -2.13 -13.63
CA ARG A 92 11.56 -2.84 -14.91
C ARG A 92 12.27 -4.19 -14.73
N MET A 93 13.36 -4.24 -13.96
CA MET A 93 14.06 -5.50 -13.68
C MET A 93 13.29 -6.46 -12.75
N GLN A 94 12.40 -5.96 -11.87
CA GLN A 94 11.54 -6.82 -11.04
C GLN A 94 10.29 -7.33 -11.75
N ARG A 95 9.79 -6.62 -12.79
CA ARG A 95 8.68 -7.12 -13.62
C ARG A 95 9.03 -8.39 -14.38
N ASP A 96 10.31 -8.62 -14.65
CA ASP A 96 10.77 -9.83 -15.35
C ASP A 96 10.86 -11.08 -14.44
N ALA A 97 10.59 -10.96 -13.13
CA ALA A 97 10.84 -12.06 -12.18
C ALA A 97 9.69 -12.42 -11.23
N ILE A 98 8.59 -11.65 -11.18
CA ILE A 98 7.40 -12.04 -10.41
C ILE A 98 6.37 -12.62 -11.40
N PRO A 99 6.16 -13.95 -11.42
CA PRO A 99 5.15 -14.53 -12.29
C PRO A 99 3.79 -13.93 -11.94
N GLU A 100 3.11 -13.36 -12.93
CA GLU A 100 1.78 -12.79 -12.76
C GLU A 100 0.84 -13.91 -12.28
N LEU A 101 0.28 -13.75 -11.07
CA LEU A 101 -0.55 -14.75 -10.42
C LEU A 101 -2.02 -14.36 -10.59
N VAL A 102 -2.79 -15.21 -11.26
CA VAL A 102 -4.23 -14.99 -11.47
C VAL A 102 -5.07 -15.86 -10.56
N THR A 103 -6.32 -15.46 -10.35
CA THR A 103 -7.32 -16.22 -9.60
C THR A 103 -7.90 -17.37 -10.44
N PRO A 104 -8.50 -18.41 -9.82
CA PRO A 104 -9.20 -19.45 -10.56
C PRO A 104 -10.37 -18.94 -11.41
N ALA A 105 -10.98 -17.81 -11.02
CA ALA A 105 -12.04 -17.18 -11.79
C ALA A 105 -11.51 -16.51 -13.06
N GLU A 106 -10.39 -15.79 -12.96
CA GLU A 106 -9.71 -15.19 -14.12
C GLU A 106 -9.16 -16.26 -15.06
N ALA A 107 -8.56 -17.33 -14.52
CA ALA A 107 -8.12 -18.48 -15.29
C ALA A 107 -9.28 -19.16 -16.06
N ALA A 108 -10.43 -19.31 -15.40
CA ALA A 108 -11.63 -19.86 -16.03
C ALA A 108 -12.12 -18.98 -17.19
N GLN A 109 -12.09 -17.66 -17.00
CA GLN A 109 -12.45 -16.71 -18.05
C GLN A 109 -11.49 -16.77 -19.24
N ALA A 110 -10.17 -16.83 -18.99
CA ALA A 110 -9.16 -16.92 -20.03
C ALA A 110 -9.28 -18.21 -20.86
N LEU A 111 -9.48 -19.36 -20.19
CA LEU A 111 -9.60 -20.67 -20.83
C LEU A 111 -11.03 -20.98 -21.33
N ARG A 112 -11.99 -20.07 -21.12
CA ARG A 112 -13.44 -20.28 -21.40
C ARG A 112 -14.00 -21.55 -20.77
N LEU A 113 -13.51 -21.89 -19.58
CA LEU A 113 -13.94 -23.05 -18.79
C LEU A 113 -14.78 -22.60 -17.58
N SER A 114 -15.44 -23.56 -16.94
CA SER A 114 -16.07 -23.29 -15.65
C SER A 114 -15.02 -23.20 -14.54
N VAL A 115 -15.28 -22.38 -13.51
CA VAL A 115 -14.40 -22.30 -12.32
C VAL A 115 -14.27 -23.68 -11.65
N GLY A 116 -15.32 -24.49 -11.66
CA GLY A 116 -15.30 -25.87 -11.13
C GLY A 116 -14.36 -26.78 -11.92
N THR A 117 -14.31 -26.61 -13.24
CA THR A 117 -13.33 -27.30 -14.11
C THR A 117 -11.91 -26.92 -13.68
N ILE A 118 -11.61 -25.63 -13.51
CA ILE A 118 -10.28 -25.18 -13.08
C ILE A 118 -9.88 -25.81 -11.74
N TYR A 119 -10.77 -25.82 -10.74
CA TYR A 119 -10.48 -26.48 -9.45
C TYR A 119 -10.24 -27.98 -9.60
N ARG A 120 -10.96 -28.64 -10.51
CA ARG A 120 -10.79 -30.06 -10.79
C ARG A 120 -9.44 -30.34 -11.45
N GLU A 121 -9.06 -29.58 -12.46
CA GLU A 121 -7.77 -29.73 -13.15
C GLU A 121 -6.59 -29.45 -12.21
N VAL A 122 -6.69 -28.43 -11.35
CA VAL A 122 -5.69 -28.18 -10.29
C VAL A 122 -5.63 -29.34 -9.29
N ARG A 123 -6.77 -29.97 -8.95
CA ARG A 123 -6.80 -31.13 -8.04
C ARG A 123 -6.19 -32.38 -8.66
N HIS A 124 -6.33 -32.57 -9.97
CA HIS A 124 -5.71 -33.68 -10.70
C HIS A 124 -4.23 -33.44 -11.03
N GLY A 125 -3.74 -32.19 -10.85
CA GLY A 125 -2.35 -31.83 -11.09
C GLY A 125 -2.04 -31.38 -12.52
N GLU A 126 -3.07 -31.25 -13.36
CA GLU A 126 -2.96 -30.80 -14.76
C GLU A 126 -2.63 -29.30 -14.86
N ILE A 127 -3.07 -28.51 -13.86
CA ILE A 127 -2.77 -27.08 -13.75
C ILE A 127 -1.97 -26.83 -12.48
N ARG A 128 -0.76 -26.28 -12.62
CA ARG A 128 0.05 -25.84 -11.48
C ARG A 128 -0.59 -24.62 -10.81
N ALA A 129 -0.74 -24.68 -9.49
CA ALA A 129 -1.28 -23.59 -8.69
C ALA A 129 -0.54 -23.42 -7.37
N VAL A 130 -0.41 -22.18 -6.92
CA VAL A 130 0.20 -21.77 -5.66
C VAL A 130 -0.89 -21.42 -4.66
N ARG A 131 -0.77 -21.89 -3.42
CA ARG A 131 -1.64 -21.46 -2.32
C ARG A 131 -0.93 -20.37 -1.52
N LEU A 132 -1.49 -19.16 -1.49
CA LEU A 132 -0.99 -18.08 -0.64
C LEU A 132 -1.51 -18.27 0.79
N ASN A 133 -0.60 -18.40 1.76
CA ASN A 133 -0.89 -18.68 3.18
C ASN A 133 -1.39 -17.46 3.98
N ASP A 134 -2.21 -16.59 3.38
CA ASP A 134 -2.51 -15.28 3.97
C ASP A 134 -3.85 -15.19 4.74
N LYS A 135 -4.52 -16.33 5.01
CA LYS A 135 -5.61 -16.51 6.01
C LYS A 135 -6.16 -17.95 5.96
N LYS A 136 -7.01 -18.32 6.95
CA LYS A 136 -7.60 -19.66 7.29
C LYS A 136 -8.09 -20.57 6.14
N ARG A 137 -8.14 -20.11 4.89
CA ARG A 137 -8.23 -20.91 3.66
C ARG A 137 -7.33 -20.22 2.62
N GLY A 138 -6.11 -20.72 2.42
CA GLY A 138 -5.15 -20.09 1.53
C GLY A 138 -5.73 -19.87 0.13
N ALA A 139 -5.61 -18.65 -0.39
CA ALA A 139 -6.17 -18.29 -1.68
C ALA A 139 -5.38 -19.00 -2.78
N LEU A 140 -6.07 -19.80 -3.60
CA LEU A 140 -5.48 -20.47 -4.75
C LEU A 140 -5.15 -19.43 -5.83
N ARG A 141 -3.95 -19.51 -6.41
CA ARG A 141 -3.48 -18.67 -7.50
C ARG A 141 -2.81 -19.54 -8.56
N ILE A 142 -3.01 -19.20 -9.82
CA ILE A 142 -2.45 -19.92 -10.96
C ILE A 142 -1.46 -18.97 -11.65
N PRO A 143 -0.21 -19.38 -11.91
CA PRO A 143 0.72 -18.56 -12.67
C PRO A 143 0.21 -18.33 -14.10
N MET A 144 0.33 -17.11 -14.62
CA MET A 144 -0.08 -16.78 -15.99
C MET A 144 0.66 -17.62 -17.03
N SER A 145 1.94 -17.91 -16.80
CA SER A 145 2.75 -18.81 -17.65
C SER A 145 2.15 -20.21 -17.80
N GLU A 146 1.39 -20.67 -16.80
CA GLU A 146 0.70 -21.96 -16.86
C GLU A 146 -0.53 -21.89 -17.77
N LEU A 147 -1.21 -20.74 -17.80
CA LEU A 147 -2.34 -20.52 -18.70
C LEU A 147 -1.89 -20.35 -20.14
N GLU A 148 -0.79 -19.63 -20.38
CA GLU A 148 -0.18 -19.49 -21.70
C GLU A 148 0.19 -20.86 -22.27
N ARG A 149 0.82 -21.75 -21.47
CA ARG A 149 1.11 -23.13 -21.88
C ARG A 149 -0.13 -23.91 -22.33
N LEU A 150 -1.28 -23.70 -21.68
CA LEU A 150 -2.53 -24.39 -21.99
C LEU A 150 -3.30 -23.78 -23.16
N LEU A 151 -3.04 -22.51 -23.47
CA LEU A 151 -3.61 -21.84 -24.64
C LEU A 151 -2.80 -22.13 -25.92
N GLU A 152 -1.51 -22.43 -25.78
CA GLU A 152 -0.61 -22.81 -26.88
C GLU A 152 -0.66 -24.31 -27.22
N ALA A 153 -1.30 -25.14 -26.37
CA ALA A 153 -1.46 -26.59 -26.55
C ALA A 153 -2.75 -26.96 -27.28
#